data_AF-A0A957KUV3-F1
#
_entry.id   AF-A0A957KUV3-F1
#
_cell.length_a   1.000
_cell.length_b   1.000
_cell.length_c   1.000
_cell.angle_alpha   90.00
_cell.angle_beta   90.00
_cell.angle_gamma   90.00
#
_symmetry.space_group_name_H-M   'P 1'
#
loop_
_entity.id
_entity.type
_entity.pdbx_description
1 polymer ?
#
loop_
_entity_poly.entity_id
_entity_poly.type
_entity_poly.pdbx_seq_one_letter_code
_entity_poly.pdbx_strand_id
1 'polypeptide(L)'
;MTRYFVTFATLLATIGWLVLSYMPQVAGRLPQLSFDSEFAAWSLPILASLTLLAFIGLQVNLVGATRGMFRHAPGSDEAEAVALFNLTRGRELFWTVIPLVSTAMLAFWLWAAR
;
A
#
# COMPACT_ATOMS: atom_id res chain seq x y z
N MET A 1 24.37 22.24 -14.25
CA MET A 1 23.90 21.46 -15.43
C MET A 1 23.73 19.97 -15.14
N THR A 2 24.66 19.33 -14.40
CA THR A 2 24.61 17.89 -14.08
C THR A 2 23.34 17.43 -13.34
N ARG A 3 22.83 18.22 -12.38
CA ARG A 3 21.59 17.89 -11.66
C ARG A 3 20.37 17.79 -12.58
N TYR A 4 20.15 18.79 -13.44
CA TYR A 4 19.01 18.79 -14.36
C TYR A 4 19.09 17.66 -15.39
N PHE A 5 20.29 17.37 -15.89
CA PHE A 5 20.51 16.24 -16.78
C PHE A 5 20.18 14.90 -16.11
N VAL A 6 20.67 14.68 -14.88
CA VAL A 6 20.38 13.44 -14.12
C VAL A 6 18.89 13.33 -13.81
N THR A 7 18.24 14.38 -13.33
CA THR A 7 16.79 14.38 -13.07
C THR A 7 16.00 14.06 -14.33
N PHE A 8 16.35 14.66 -15.46
CA PHE A 8 15.68 14.42 -16.74
C PHE A 8 15.92 12.99 -17.25
N ALA A 9 17.15 12.49 -17.13
CA ALA A 9 17.49 11.11 -17.49
C ALA A 9 16.73 10.09 -16.62
N THR A 10 16.63 10.32 -15.31
CA THR A 10 15.84 9.47 -14.40
C THR A 10 14.37 9.52 -14.76
N LEU A 11 13.81 10.70 -15.02
CA LEU A 11 12.41 10.84 -15.44
C LEU A 11 12.13 10.04 -16.74
N LEU A 12 12.99 10.19 -17.75
CA LEU A 12 12.86 9.43 -19.00
C LEU A 12 13.00 7.93 -18.78
N ALA A 13 13.93 7.49 -17.93
CA ALA A 13 14.09 6.09 -17.58
C ALA A 13 12.84 5.54 -16.87
N THR A 14 12.24 6.30 -15.93
CA THR A 14 11.01 5.91 -15.23
C THR A 14 9.83 5.83 -16.20
N ILE A 15 9.65 6.84 -17.07
CA ILE A 15 8.58 6.83 -18.08
C ILE A 15 8.78 5.66 -19.04
N GLY A 16 10.00 5.46 -19.55
CA GLY A 16 10.33 4.35 -20.43
C GLY A 16 10.06 3.01 -19.78
N TRP A 17 10.51 2.80 -18.55
CA TRP A 17 10.23 1.61 -17.77
C TRP A 17 8.72 1.36 -17.62
N LEU A 18 7.96 2.40 -17.27
CA LEU A 18 6.52 2.29 -17.04
C LEU A 18 5.79 1.91 -18.34
N VAL A 19 6.08 2.59 -19.44
CA VAL A 19 5.51 2.26 -20.76
C VAL A 19 5.86 0.83 -21.18
N LEU A 20 7.14 0.45 -21.10
CA LEU A 20 7.60 -0.89 -21.47
C LEU A 20 6.97 -1.98 -20.59
N SER A 21 6.72 -1.70 -19.31
CA SER A 21 6.07 -2.64 -18.38
C SER A 21 4.63 -2.98 -18.76
N TYR A 22 3.94 -2.08 -19.48
CA TYR A 22 2.57 -2.31 -19.96
C TYR A 22 2.49 -2.70 -21.45
N MET A 23 3.60 -2.74 -22.18
CA MET A 23 3.61 -3.19 -23.58
C MET A 23 3.60 -4.73 -23.66
N PRO A 24 2.56 -5.35 -24.26
CA PRO A 24 2.46 -6.82 -24.34
C PRO A 24 3.64 -7.47 -25.07
N GLN A 25 4.20 -6.79 -26.08
CA GLN A 25 5.33 -7.28 -26.87
C GLN A 25 6.63 -7.35 -26.05
N VAL A 26 6.76 -6.52 -25.02
CA VAL A 26 7.92 -6.52 -24.11
C VAL A 26 7.70 -7.55 -23.01
N ALA A 27 6.50 -7.59 -22.43
CA ALA A 27 6.12 -8.59 -21.43
C ALA A 27 6.35 -10.03 -21.92
N GLY A 28 6.02 -10.33 -23.19
CA GLY A 28 6.25 -11.63 -23.80
C GLY A 28 7.72 -12.01 -24.03
N ARG A 29 8.66 -11.07 -23.90
CA ARG A 29 10.12 -11.30 -24.03
C ARG A 29 10.84 -11.40 -22.69
N LEU A 30 10.18 -11.03 -21.60
CA LEU A 30 10.75 -11.16 -20.26
C LEU A 30 10.71 -12.64 -19.84
N PRO A 31 11.71 -13.13 -19.09
CA PRO A 31 11.67 -14.46 -18.52
C PRO A 31 10.42 -14.57 -17.63
N GLN A 32 9.55 -15.53 -17.95
CA GLN A 32 8.39 -15.81 -17.14
C GLN A 32 8.85 -16.55 -15.89
N LEU A 33 8.70 -15.91 -14.74
CA LEU A 33 8.81 -16.57 -13.45
C LEU A 33 7.57 -17.44 -13.27
N SER A 34 7.65 -18.71 -13.65
CA SER A 34 6.63 -19.70 -13.30
C SER A 34 7.00 -20.38 -11.99
N PHE A 35 6.02 -20.50 -11.11
CA PHE A 35 6.16 -21.16 -9.82
C PHE A 35 5.37 -22.46 -9.86
N ASP A 36 5.77 -23.37 -10.75
CA ASP A 36 5.05 -24.63 -11.02
C ASP A 36 5.48 -25.78 -10.09
N SER A 37 6.28 -25.49 -9.07
CA SER A 37 6.69 -26.50 -8.09
C SER A 37 5.54 -26.82 -7.12
N GLU A 38 5.45 -28.08 -6.71
CA GLU A 38 4.52 -28.51 -5.67
C GLU A 38 4.67 -27.67 -4.39
N PHE A 39 5.92 -27.32 -4.05
CA PHE A 39 6.23 -26.41 -2.95
C PHE A 39 5.56 -25.04 -3.09
N ALA A 40 5.66 -24.41 -4.27
CA ALA A 40 5.04 -23.10 -4.50
C ALA A 40 3.51 -23.17 -4.47
N ALA A 41 2.93 -24.27 -4.98
CA ALA A 41 1.48 -24.46 -5.04
C ALA A 41 0.81 -24.41 -3.66
N TRP A 42 1.45 -24.98 -2.62
CA TRP A 42 0.91 -24.93 -1.25
C TRP A 42 1.44 -23.75 -0.43
N SER A 43 2.69 -23.32 -0.61
CA SER A 43 3.29 -22.27 0.21
C SER A 43 2.84 -20.86 -0.16
N LEU A 44 2.65 -20.55 -1.45
CA LEU A 44 2.25 -19.21 -1.89
C LEU A 44 0.87 -18.79 -1.39
N PRO A 45 -0.18 -19.64 -1.42
CA PRO A 45 -1.48 -19.29 -0.85
C PRO A 45 -1.43 -19.02 0.66
N ILE A 46 -0.62 -19.80 1.40
CA ILE A 46 -0.42 -19.60 2.85
C ILE A 46 0.30 -18.28 3.09
N LEU A 47 1.41 -18.02 2.39
CA LEU A 47 2.17 -16.79 2.52
C LEU A 47 1.32 -15.56 2.18
N ALA A 48 0.54 -15.63 1.10
CA ALA A 48 -0.39 -14.57 0.71
C ALA A 48 -1.45 -14.32 1.80
N SER A 49 -2.02 -15.38 2.37
CA SER A 49 -3.02 -15.28 3.45
C SER A 49 -2.43 -14.67 4.72
N LEU A 50 -1.25 -15.14 5.16
CA LEU A 50 -0.55 -14.60 6.33
C LEU A 50 -0.17 -13.13 6.12
N THR A 51 0.32 -12.78 4.93
CA THR A 51 0.68 -11.39 4.60
C THR A 51 -0.55 -10.50 4.58
N LEU A 52 -1.66 -10.96 4.01
CA LEU A 52 -2.93 -10.23 4.03
C LEU A 52 -3.43 -9.99 5.45
N LEU A 53 -3.41 -11.02 6.30
CA LEU A 53 -3.81 -10.90 7.71
C LEU A 53 -2.93 -9.93 8.48
N ALA A 54 -1.60 -10.03 8.31
CA ALA A 54 -0.66 -9.09 8.93
C ALA A 54 -0.92 -7.65 8.46
N PHE A 55 -1.14 -7.46 7.16
CA PHE A 55 -1.42 -6.15 6.58
C PHE A 55 -2.74 -5.56 7.06
N ILE A 56 -3.81 -6.35 7.16
CA ILE A 56 -5.08 -5.93 7.77
C ILE A 56 -4.88 -5.59 9.24
N GLY A 57 -4.14 -6.40 9.99
CA GLY A 57 -3.84 -6.15 11.41
C GLY A 57 -3.12 -4.82 11.63
N LEU A 58 -2.11 -4.51 10.80
CA LEU A 58 -1.42 -3.22 10.84
C LEU A 58 -2.36 -2.05 10.52
N GLN A 59 -3.22 -2.18 9.52
CA GLN A 59 -4.18 -1.13 9.17
C GLN A 59 -5.22 -0.90 10.27
N VAL A 60 -5.74 -1.96 10.88
CA VAL A 60 -6.65 -1.86 12.04
C VAL A 60 -5.93 -1.18 13.21
N ASN A 61 -4.67 -1.54 13.47
CA ASN A 61 -3.86 -0.88 14.50
C ASN A 61 -3.68 0.62 14.20
N LEU A 62 -3.42 1.01 12.94
CA LEU A 62 -3.32 2.40 12.53
C LEU A 62 -4.63 3.18 12.69
N VAL A 63 -5.77 2.59 12.35
CA VAL A 63 -7.09 3.19 12.59
C VAL A 63 -7.31 3.37 14.11
N GLY A 64 -6.93 2.37 14.91
CA GLY A 64 -6.98 2.43 16.37
C GLY A 64 -6.10 3.54 16.95
N ALA A 65 -4.86 3.67 16.48
CA ALA A 65 -3.92 4.71 16.87
C ALA A 65 -4.42 6.11 16.47
N THR A 66 -4.93 6.25 15.23
CA THR A 66 -5.54 7.49 14.73
C THR A 66 -6.71 7.90 15.61
N ARG A 67 -7.58 6.94 15.99
CA ARG A 67 -8.69 7.21 16.92
C ARG A 67 -8.20 7.57 18.32
N GLY A 68 -7.15 6.90 18.80
CA GLY A 68 -6.53 7.14 20.10
C GLY A 68 -5.94 8.55 20.23
N MET A 69 -5.29 9.04 19.18
CA MET A 69 -4.70 10.38 19.11
C MET A 69 -5.68 11.48 19.53
N PHE A 70 -6.96 11.39 19.12
CA PHE A 70 -8.00 12.36 19.46
C PHE A 70 -8.66 12.17 20.84
N ARG A 71 -8.22 11.21 21.65
CA ARG A 71 -8.74 10.95 23.01
C ARG A 71 -7.83 11.49 24.12
N HIS A 72 -6.63 11.98 23.80
CA HIS A 72 -5.68 12.44 24.80
C HIS A 72 -6.09 13.78 25.44
N ALA A 73 -5.64 13.96 26.69
CA ALA A 73 -5.96 15.15 27.47
C ALA A 73 -5.33 16.42 26.86
N PRO A 74 -5.94 17.60 27.09
CA PRO A 74 -5.33 18.88 26.74
C PRO A 74 -3.94 19.01 27.37
N GLY A 75 -2.92 19.34 26.56
CA GLY A 75 -1.53 19.49 27.02
C GLY A 75 -0.63 18.27 26.81
N SER A 76 -1.11 17.22 26.14
CA SER A 76 -0.25 16.14 25.61
C SER A 76 0.41 16.56 24.29
N ASP A 77 1.59 16.01 23.99
CA ASP A 77 2.31 16.23 22.72
C ASP A 77 1.41 15.93 21.50
N GLU A 78 0.53 14.93 21.62
CA GLU A 78 -0.42 14.54 20.58
C GLU A 78 -1.54 15.57 20.40
N ALA A 79 -2.04 16.17 21.49
CA ALA A 79 -3.03 17.24 21.43
C ALA A 79 -2.42 18.53 20.84
N GLU A 80 -1.16 18.83 21.14
CA GLU A 80 -0.43 19.94 20.53
C GLU A 80 -0.23 19.72 19.03
N ALA A 81 0.17 18.50 18.61
CA ALA A 81 0.30 18.16 17.20
C ALA A 81 -1.05 18.28 16.45
N VAL A 82 -2.15 17.80 17.03
CA VAL A 82 -3.49 17.93 16.45
C VAL A 82 -3.87 19.40 16.25
N ALA A 83 -3.57 20.26 17.22
CA ALA A 83 -3.84 21.70 17.12
C ALA A 83 -2.93 22.37 16.08
N LEU A 84 -1.62 22.06 16.09
CA LEU A 84 -0.63 22.65 15.18
C LEU A 84 -0.96 22.36 13.70
N PHE A 85 -1.37 21.14 13.39
CA PHE A 85 -1.68 20.72 12.02
C PHE A 85 -3.16 20.88 11.64
N ASN A 86 -3.99 21.48 12.50
CA ASN A 86 -5.44 21.63 12.29
C ASN A 86 -6.11 20.30 11.86
N LEU A 87 -5.75 19.20 12.54
CA LEU A 87 -6.27 17.88 12.22
C LEU A 87 -7.71 17.76 12.69
N THR A 88 -8.57 17.26 11.82
CA THR A 88 -9.97 16.99 12.19
C THR A 88 -10.19 15.49 12.30
N ARG A 89 -10.74 15.05 13.44
CA ARG A 89 -10.95 13.63 13.73
C ARG A 89 -11.64 12.87 12.61
N GLY A 90 -12.69 13.45 12.03
CA GLY A 90 -13.45 12.83 10.95
C GLY A 90 -12.62 12.63 9.68
N ARG A 91 -11.87 13.65 9.25
CA ARG A 91 -11.06 13.59 8.03
C ARG A 91 -9.91 12.60 8.16
N GLU A 92 -9.17 12.66 9.27
CA GLU A 92 -8.03 11.76 9.47
C GLU A 92 -8.49 10.30 9.57
N LEU A 93 -9.58 10.03 10.32
CA LEU A 93 -10.13 8.67 10.37
C LEU A 93 -10.63 8.19 9.01
N PHE A 94 -11.29 9.05 8.23
CA PHE A 94 -11.74 8.70 6.89
C PHE A 94 -10.58 8.27 5.99
N TRP A 95 -9.51 9.07 5.94
CA TRP A 95 -8.32 8.74 5.13
C TRP A 95 -7.60 7.49 5.61
N THR A 96 -7.54 7.23 6.91
CA THR A 96 -6.91 6.01 7.44
C THR A 96 -7.76 4.75 7.21
N VAL A 97 -9.09 4.87 7.15
CA VAL A 97 -9.99 3.72 6.93
C VAL A 97 -10.10 3.32 5.46
N ILE A 98 -9.94 4.26 4.52
CA ILE A 98 -10.04 3.97 3.08
C ILE A 98 -9.16 2.78 2.65
N PRO A 99 -7.84 2.76 2.92
CA PRO A 99 -6.98 1.66 2.52
C PRO A 99 -7.45 0.30 3.06
N LEU A 100 -7.96 0.28 4.30
CA LEU A 100 -8.44 -0.95 4.95
C LEU A 100 -9.67 -1.49 4.24
N VAL A 101 -10.64 -0.61 3.96
CA VAL A 101 -11.86 -0.97 3.23
C VAL A 101 -11.52 -1.42 1.81
N SER A 102 -10.66 -0.68 1.10
CA SER A 102 -10.23 -1.05 -0.26
C SER A 102 -9.52 -2.40 -0.29
N THR A 103 -8.63 -2.67 0.68
CA THR A 103 -7.95 -3.97 0.82
C THR A 103 -8.96 -5.10 1.04
N ALA A 104 -9.90 -4.90 1.96
CA ALA A 104 -10.93 -5.90 2.27
C ALA A 104 -11.85 -6.16 1.08
N MET A 105 -12.29 -5.11 0.38
CA MET A 105 -13.10 -5.22 -0.83
C MET A 105 -12.36 -5.98 -1.93
N LEU A 106 -11.09 -5.68 -2.15
CA LEU A 106 -10.28 -6.33 -3.18
C LEU A 106 -10.01 -7.80 -2.85
N ALA A 107 -9.71 -8.12 -1.59
CA ALA A 107 -9.58 -9.49 -1.12
C ALA A 107 -10.89 -10.28 -1.27
N PHE A 108 -12.02 -9.69 -0.89
CA PHE A 108 -13.35 -10.29 -1.07
C PHE A 108 -13.67 -10.53 -2.55
N TRP A 109 -13.41 -9.54 -3.40
CA TRP A 109 -13.64 -9.65 -4.84
C TRP A 109 -12.79 -10.78 -5.46
N LEU A 110 -11.50 -10.86 -5.13
CA LEU A 110 -10.62 -11.94 -5.60
C LEU A 110 -11.05 -13.32 -5.07
N TRP A 111 -11.58 -13.38 -3.85
CA TRP A 111 -12.14 -14.62 -3.30
C TRP A 111 -13.42 -15.04 -4.03
N ALA A 112 -14.32 -14.10 -4.30
CA ALA A 112 -15.59 -14.37 -4.98
C ALA A 112 -15.43 -14.64 -6.49
N ALA A 113 -14.35 -14.14 -7.10
CA ALA A 113 -14.02 -14.35 -8.51
C ALA A 113 -13.22 -15.64 -8.77
N ARG A 114 -12.77 -16.33 -7.72
CA ARG A 114 -12.23 -17.70 -7.80
C ARG A 114 -13.35 -18.72 -7.92
#